data_AF-A0A2V9A102-F1
#
_entry.id   AF-A0A2V9A102-F1
#
_cell.length_a   1.000
_cell.length_b   1.000
_cell.length_c   1.000
_cell.angle_alpha   90.00
_cell.angle_beta   90.00
_cell.angle_gamma   90.00
#
_symmetry.space_group_name_H-M   'P 1'
#
loop_
_entity.id
_entity.type
_entity.pdbx_description
1 polymer ?
#
loop_
_entity_poly.entity_id
_entity_poly.type
_entity_poly.pdbx_seq_one_letter_code
_entity_poly.pdbx_strand_id
1 'polypeptide(L)'
;MSRKSKGNSRRRKNYRLENRGGQLVKRIQIPSELADELRAQMERFRAKFGREPGPTDPVFFDPDADEPRPLNIDAAFDELAAIAGEVGVSPQLIYAMKKTGRIVTENNKQFLTPAELKEWNDAIEEYHQKIRASGVM
;
A
#
# COMPACT_ATOMS: atom_id res chain seq x y z
N MET A 1 -36.46 -25.55 27.67
CA MET A 1 -35.60 -24.36 27.62
C MET A 1 -34.36 -24.69 26.77
N SER A 2 -34.36 -24.34 25.49
CA SER A 2 -33.25 -24.67 24.57
C SER A 2 -32.47 -23.40 24.25
N ARG A 3 -31.18 -23.35 24.61
CA ARG A 3 -30.31 -22.19 24.41
C ARG A 3 -29.97 -22.05 22.92
N LYS A 4 -30.41 -20.95 22.30
CA LYS A 4 -30.03 -20.53 20.95
C LYS A 4 -28.51 -20.30 20.87
N SER A 5 -27.90 -21.00 19.91
CA SER A 5 -26.54 -20.75 19.40
C SER A 5 -26.44 -19.30 18.88
N LYS A 6 -25.47 -18.52 19.39
CA LYS A 6 -25.19 -17.16 18.92
C LYS A 6 -24.28 -17.23 17.69
N GLY A 7 -24.73 -16.57 16.63
CA GLY A 7 -24.16 -16.56 15.29
C GLY A 7 -22.66 -16.24 15.24
N ASN A 8 -21.95 -17.10 14.53
CA ASN A 8 -20.62 -16.83 14.01
C ASN A 8 -20.75 -15.74 12.93
N SER A 9 -20.36 -14.50 13.26
CA SER A 9 -20.31 -13.38 12.32
C SER A 9 -19.23 -13.66 11.27
N ARG A 10 -19.61 -14.36 10.20
CA ARG A 10 -18.80 -14.47 8.99
C ARG A 10 -18.81 -13.11 8.31
N ARG A 11 -17.84 -12.24 8.65
CA ARG A 11 -17.51 -11.04 7.88
C ARG A 11 -17.46 -11.42 6.39
N ARG A 12 -18.40 -10.89 5.60
CA ARG A 12 -18.38 -11.05 4.14
C ARG A 12 -17.06 -10.46 3.63
N LYS A 13 -16.26 -11.29 2.97
CA LYS A 13 -15.00 -10.87 2.37
C LYS A 13 -15.32 -9.97 1.16
N ASN A 14 -14.80 -8.75 1.12
CA ASN A 14 -15.02 -7.79 0.02
C ASN A 14 -14.19 -8.10 -1.25
N TYR A 15 -13.77 -9.36 -1.40
CA TYR A 15 -13.01 -9.84 -2.55
C TYR A 15 -13.56 -11.19 -3.03
N ARG A 16 -13.54 -11.39 -4.34
CA ARG A 16 -13.83 -12.67 -4.99
C ARG A 16 -12.52 -13.22 -5.56
N LEU A 17 -12.29 -14.52 -5.38
CA LEU A 17 -11.19 -15.21 -6.04
C LEU A 17 -11.69 -15.67 -7.42
N GLU A 18 -10.97 -15.31 -8.46
CA GLU A 18 -11.25 -15.72 -9.84
C GLU A 18 -10.03 -16.48 -10.37
N ASN A 19 -10.26 -17.52 -11.16
CA ASN A 19 -9.18 -18.23 -11.85
C ASN A 19 -9.05 -17.64 -13.26
N ARG A 20 -7.95 -16.95 -13.54
CA ARG A 20 -7.66 -16.35 -14.84
C ARG A 20 -6.43 -17.06 -15.42
N GLY A 21 -6.65 -17.99 -16.34
CA GLY A 21 -5.56 -18.71 -17.02
C GLY A 21 -4.69 -19.58 -16.11
N GLY A 22 -5.25 -20.13 -15.02
CA GLY A 22 -4.52 -20.92 -14.03
C GLY A 22 -4.00 -20.11 -12.83
N GLN A 23 -4.07 -18.77 -12.88
CA GLN A 23 -3.68 -17.90 -11.78
C GLN A 23 -4.90 -17.47 -10.96
N LEU A 24 -4.81 -17.64 -9.63
CA LEU A 24 -5.82 -17.16 -8.70
C LEU A 24 -5.68 -15.64 -8.51
N VAL A 25 -6.63 -14.86 -9.03
CA VAL A 25 -6.64 -13.40 -8.91
C VAL A 25 -7.71 -12.96 -7.91
N LYS A 26 -7.41 -11.91 -7.13
CA LYS A 26 -8.37 -11.29 -6.21
C LYS A 26 -9.07 -10.13 -6.92
N ARG A 27 -10.37 -10.24 -7.11
CA ARG A 27 -11.22 -9.14 -7.55
C ARG A 27 -11.77 -8.42 -6.33
N ILE A 28 -11.46 -7.13 -6.21
CA ILE A 28 -11.99 -6.26 -5.16
C ILE A 28 -13.07 -5.35 -5.74
N GLN A 29 -14.04 -4.98 -4.91
CA GLN A 29 -14.99 -3.93 -5.28
C GLN A 29 -14.37 -2.59 -4.93
N ILE A 30 -14.20 -1.72 -5.92
CA ILE A 30 -13.65 -0.38 -5.73
C ILE A 30 -14.71 0.46 -4.98
N PRO A 31 -14.39 1.01 -3.79
CA PRO A 31 -15.26 1.96 -3.11
C PRO A 31 -15.50 3.19 -3.99
N SER A 32 -16.68 3.83 -3.87
CA SER A 32 -17.03 4.99 -4.71
C SER A 32 -16.00 6.12 -4.62
N GLU A 33 -15.51 6.41 -3.42
CA GLU A 33 -14.47 7.41 -3.17
C GLU A 33 -13.19 7.11 -3.97
N LEU A 34 -12.72 5.86 -3.94
CA LEU A 34 -11.55 5.45 -4.72
C LEU A 34 -11.82 5.49 -6.24
N ALA A 35 -13.07 5.27 -6.66
CA ALA A 35 -13.42 5.33 -8.08
C ALA A 35 -13.31 6.75 -8.64
N ASP A 36 -13.64 7.77 -7.85
CA ASP A 36 -13.51 9.17 -8.25
C ASP A 36 -12.03 9.55 -8.43
N GLU A 37 -11.17 9.13 -7.50
CA GLU A 37 -9.72 9.33 -7.59
C GLU A 37 -9.11 8.61 -8.80
N LEU A 38 -9.53 7.37 -9.08
CA LEU A 38 -9.06 6.64 -10.26
C LEU A 38 -9.51 7.31 -11.57
N ARG A 39 -10.72 7.88 -11.62
CA ARG A 39 -11.14 8.67 -12.80
C ARG A 39 -10.30 9.93 -12.95
N ALA A 40 -10.06 10.66 -11.86
CA ALA A 40 -9.19 11.83 -11.88
C ALA A 40 -7.78 11.47 -12.36
N GLN A 41 -7.24 10.33 -11.93
CA GLN A 41 -5.94 9.83 -12.38
C GLN A 41 -5.93 9.49 -13.88
N MET A 42 -7.02 8.94 -14.42
CA MET A 42 -7.15 8.73 -15.87
C MET A 42 -7.21 10.05 -16.65
N GLU A 43 -7.87 11.08 -16.13
CA GLU A 43 -7.84 12.42 -16.75
C GLU A 43 -6.43 13.01 -16.75
N ARG A 44 -5.65 12.84 -15.67
CA ARG A 44 -4.25 13.25 -15.62
C ARG A 44 -3.41 12.56 -16.67
N PHE A 45 -3.65 11.26 -16.91
CA PHE A 45 -2.99 10.52 -17.98
C PHE A 45 -3.28 11.14 -19.35
N ARG A 46 -4.57 11.41 -19.64
CA ARG A 46 -4.97 12.04 -20.92
C ARG A 46 -4.38 13.42 -21.09
N ALA A 47 -4.38 14.22 -20.04
CA ALA A 47 -3.80 15.56 -20.06
C ALA A 47 -2.29 15.52 -20.35
N LYS A 48 -1.57 14.52 -19.80
CA LYS A 48 -0.13 14.36 -19.99
C LYS A 48 0.23 13.80 -21.38
N PHE A 49 -0.46 12.76 -21.84
CA PHE A 49 -0.05 11.98 -23.02
C PHE A 49 -0.97 12.19 -24.25
N GLY A 50 -2.05 12.95 -24.13
CA GLY A 50 -2.96 13.29 -25.23
C GLY A 50 -3.80 12.12 -25.75
N ARG A 51 -3.85 11.00 -25.04
CA ARG A 51 -4.60 9.79 -25.42
C ARG A 51 -5.19 9.06 -24.22
N GLU A 52 -6.15 8.17 -24.48
CA GLU A 52 -6.64 7.21 -23.50
C GLU A 52 -5.53 6.24 -23.05
N PRO A 53 -5.50 5.84 -21.76
CA PRO A 53 -4.64 4.74 -21.31
C PRO A 53 -5.12 3.41 -21.89
N GLY A 54 -4.19 2.66 -22.47
CA GLY A 54 -4.38 1.29 -22.93
C GLY A 54 -4.28 0.27 -21.78
N PRO A 55 -4.53 -1.01 -22.07
CA PRO A 55 -4.60 -2.07 -21.05
C PRO A 55 -3.26 -2.35 -20.35
N THR A 56 -2.14 -1.90 -20.92
CA THR A 56 -0.79 -2.08 -20.38
C THR A 56 -0.19 -0.78 -19.85
N ASP A 57 -0.88 0.35 -20.00
CA ASP A 57 -0.38 1.63 -19.52
C ASP A 57 -0.47 1.69 -17.98
N PRO A 58 0.52 2.31 -17.32
CA PRO A 58 0.53 2.45 -15.87
C PRO A 58 -0.55 3.44 -15.40
N VAL A 59 -1.34 3.03 -14.41
CA VAL A 59 -2.28 3.94 -13.71
C VAL A 59 -1.52 5.01 -12.93
N PHE A 60 -0.46 4.61 -12.23
CA PHE A 60 0.48 5.52 -11.56
C PHE A 60 1.72 5.66 -12.43
N PHE A 61 1.80 6.78 -13.16
CA PHE A 61 2.83 7.05 -14.13
C PHE A 61 3.80 8.13 -13.64
N ASP A 62 5.00 8.12 -14.22
CA ASP A 62 6.00 9.16 -14.01
C ASP A 62 5.56 10.47 -14.71
N PRO A 63 5.34 11.57 -13.96
CA PRO A 63 4.87 12.82 -14.53
C PRO A 63 5.90 13.53 -15.42
N ASP A 64 7.19 13.18 -15.29
CA ASP A 64 8.29 13.83 -16.00
C ASP A 64 8.70 13.07 -17.26
N ALA A 65 8.12 11.88 -17.50
CA ALA A 65 8.37 11.09 -18.69
C ALA A 65 7.58 11.59 -19.91
N ASP A 66 8.20 11.53 -21.09
CA ASP A 66 7.52 11.82 -22.36
C ASP A 66 6.59 10.67 -22.79
N GLU A 67 6.94 9.44 -22.40
CA GLU A 67 6.14 8.24 -22.64
C GLU A 67 5.63 7.63 -21.32
N PRO A 68 4.47 6.96 -21.32
CA PRO A 68 3.93 6.33 -20.12
C PRO A 68 4.86 5.27 -19.56
N ARG A 69 5.52 5.60 -18.45
CA ARG A 69 6.30 4.66 -17.65
C ARG A 69 5.80 4.65 -16.21
N PRO A 70 5.89 3.51 -15.49
CA PRO A 70 5.50 3.45 -14.09
C PRO A 70 6.25 4.48 -13.25
N LEU A 71 5.58 5.03 -12.24
CA LEU A 71 6.23 5.86 -11.23
C LEU A 71 7.39 5.09 -10.57
N ASN A 72 8.52 5.76 -10.35
CA ASN A 72 9.61 5.18 -9.56
C ASN A 72 9.18 5.10 -8.09
N ILE A 73 8.81 3.88 -7.66
CA ILE A 73 8.30 3.63 -6.33
C ILE A 73 9.35 3.94 -5.26
N ASP A 74 10.63 3.59 -5.47
CA ASP A 74 11.69 3.85 -4.49
C ASP A 74 11.87 5.36 -4.26
N ALA A 75 11.90 6.14 -5.35
CA ALA A 75 11.97 7.60 -5.25
C ALA A 75 10.73 8.21 -4.56
N ALA A 76 9.53 7.69 -4.86
CA ALA A 76 8.31 8.14 -4.20
C ALA A 76 8.30 7.81 -2.69
N PHE A 77 8.85 6.67 -2.30
CA PHE A 77 9.02 6.31 -0.89
C PHE A 77 10.08 7.17 -0.18
N ASP A 78 11.14 7.57 -0.88
CA ASP A 78 12.14 8.49 -0.35
C ASP A 78 11.55 9.89 -0.09
N GLU A 79 10.77 10.41 -1.03
CA GLU A 79 10.05 11.69 -0.85
C GLU A 79 9.04 11.60 0.30
N LEU A 80 8.27 10.51 0.35
CA LEU A 80 7.32 10.28 1.44
C LEU A 80 8.03 10.16 2.80
N ALA A 81 9.20 9.53 2.86
CA ALA A 81 10.01 9.43 4.07
C ALA A 81 10.50 10.80 4.56
N ALA A 82 10.88 11.69 3.64
CA ALA A 82 11.26 13.06 3.98
C ALA A 82 10.09 13.83 4.60
N ILE A 83 8.93 13.82 3.95
CA ILE A 83 7.70 14.46 4.45
C ILE A 83 7.29 13.86 5.80
N ALA A 84 7.36 12.52 5.94
CA ALA A 84 7.07 11.84 7.20
C ALA A 84 7.97 12.32 8.34
N GLY A 85 9.26 12.56 8.07
CA GLY A 85 10.19 13.14 9.03
C GLY A 85 9.80 14.56 9.43
N GLU A 86 9.43 15.39 8.46
CA GLU A 86 9.01 16.79 8.69
C GLU A 86 7.73 16.89 9.54
N VAL A 87 6.77 15.99 9.35
CA VAL A 87 5.51 15.97 10.12
C VAL A 87 5.61 15.18 11.44
N GLY A 88 6.82 14.74 11.83
CA GLY A 88 7.09 14.12 13.13
C GLY A 88 6.70 12.65 13.24
N VAL A 89 6.61 11.91 12.13
CA VAL A 89 6.50 10.45 12.18
C VAL A 89 7.75 9.85 12.81
N SER A 90 7.57 8.92 13.74
CA SER A 90 8.69 8.33 14.46
C SER A 90 9.72 7.69 13.51
N PRO A 91 11.03 7.94 13.69
CA PRO A 91 12.08 7.45 12.78
C PRO A 91 12.08 5.93 12.57
N GLN A 92 11.72 5.15 13.59
CA GLN A 92 11.60 3.68 13.47
C GLN A 92 10.52 3.24 12.49
N LEU A 93 9.43 4.01 12.35
CA LEU A 93 8.36 3.72 11.40
C LEU A 93 8.78 4.11 9.98
N ILE A 94 9.49 5.23 9.83
CA ILE A 94 10.09 5.64 8.55
C ILE A 94 11.10 4.58 8.09
N TYR A 95 11.93 4.07 9.00
CA TYR A 95 12.87 2.99 8.72
C TYR A 95 12.16 1.72 8.24
N ALA A 96 11.13 1.27 8.97
CA ALA A 96 10.34 0.10 8.59
C ALA A 96 9.63 0.29 7.24
N MET A 97 9.12 1.49 6.97
CA MET A 97 8.51 1.86 5.69
C MET A 97 9.47 1.69 4.53
N LYS A 98 10.67 2.28 4.62
CA LYS A 98 11.69 2.16 3.56
C LYS A 98 12.18 0.73 3.38
N LYS A 99 12.40 -0.01 4.47
CA LYS A 99 12.95 -1.37 4.42
C LYS A 99 11.95 -2.38 3.84
N THR A 100 10.67 -2.23 4.15
CA THR A 100 9.64 -3.21 3.77
C THR A 100 8.79 -2.79 2.57
N GLY A 101 8.93 -1.55 2.09
CA GLY A 101 8.11 -0.99 1.02
C GLY A 101 6.63 -0.85 1.39
N ARG A 102 6.30 -0.72 2.67
CA ARG A 102 4.92 -0.70 3.18
C ARG A 102 4.65 0.51 4.03
N ILE A 103 3.44 1.06 3.95
CA ILE A 103 2.96 2.08 4.88
C ILE A 103 1.95 1.39 5.79
N VAL A 104 2.34 1.09 7.03
CA VAL A 104 1.46 0.39 7.98
C VAL A 104 0.78 1.39 8.89
N THR A 105 -0.55 1.31 8.93
CA THR A 105 -1.42 2.15 9.76
C THR A 105 -2.42 1.27 10.51
N GLU A 106 -3.06 1.83 11.53
CA GLU A 106 -4.15 1.14 12.25
C GLU A 106 -5.29 0.69 11.31
N ASN A 107 -5.53 1.46 10.24
CA ASN A 107 -6.59 1.19 9.27
C ASN A 107 -6.28 0.00 8.36
N ASN A 108 -5.00 -0.25 8.04
CA ASN A 108 -4.61 -1.24 7.04
C ASN A 108 -3.87 -2.47 7.60
N LYS A 109 -3.33 -2.42 8.84
CA LYS A 109 -2.56 -3.53 9.43
C LYS A 109 -3.30 -4.87 9.43
N GLN A 110 -4.63 -4.84 9.50
CA GLN A 110 -5.50 -6.02 9.45
C GLN A 110 -5.48 -6.76 8.10
N PHE A 111 -4.96 -6.14 7.03
CA PHE A 111 -4.85 -6.73 5.70
C PHE A 111 -3.51 -7.42 5.48
N LEU A 112 -2.52 -7.20 6.36
CA LEU A 112 -1.22 -7.85 6.28
C LEU A 112 -1.33 -9.31 6.71
N THR A 113 -0.58 -10.17 6.05
CA THR A 113 -0.37 -11.54 6.53
C THR A 113 0.50 -11.52 7.80
N PRO A 114 0.47 -12.60 8.61
CA PRO A 114 1.36 -12.69 9.78
C PRO A 114 2.84 -12.54 9.44
N ALA A 115 3.27 -13.02 8.26
CA ALA A 115 4.65 -12.88 7.80
C ALA A 115 5.02 -11.44 7.49
N GLU A 116 4.14 -10.69 6.81
CA GLU A 116 4.36 -9.27 6.48
C GLU A 116 4.34 -8.39 7.73
N LEU A 117 3.45 -8.68 8.69
CA LEU A 117 3.44 -7.97 9.97
C LEU A 117 4.69 -8.29 10.80
N LYS A 118 5.21 -9.53 10.72
CA LYS A 118 6.48 -9.89 11.35
C LYS A 118 7.64 -9.13 10.72
N GLU A 119 7.72 -9.09 9.38
CA GLU A 119 8.75 -8.35 8.65
C GLU A 119 8.75 -6.86 9.03
N TRP A 120 7.57 -6.26 9.16
CA TRP A 120 7.40 -4.89 9.65
C TRP A 120 7.96 -4.69 11.07
N ASN A 121 7.58 -5.55 12.02
CA ASN A 121 8.02 -5.45 13.41
C ASN A 121 9.52 -5.75 13.56
N ASP A 122 10.06 -6.71 12.80
CA ASP A 122 11.48 -7.02 12.77
C ASP A 122 12.29 -5.79 12.30
N ALA A 123 11.79 -5.04 11.31
CA ALA A 123 12.43 -3.81 10.85
C ALA A 123 12.47 -2.72 11.93
N ILE A 124 11.42 -2.59 12.75
CA ILE A 124 11.37 -1.67 13.88
C ILE A 124 12.40 -2.07 14.96
N GLU A 125 12.47 -3.36 15.32
CA GLU A 125 13.44 -3.82 16.32
C GLU A 125 14.88 -3.65 15.81
N GLU A 126 15.14 -3.90 14.53
CA GLU A 126 16.44 -3.65 13.91
C GLU A 126 16.86 -2.17 14.03
N TYR A 127 15.93 -1.23 13.82
CA TYR A 127 16.21 0.19 14.04
C TYR A 127 16.63 0.45 15.50
N HIS A 128 15.88 -0.08 16.47
CA HIS A 128 16.24 0.08 17.88
C HIS A 128 17.61 -0.52 18.21
N GLN A 129 17.95 -1.68 17.65
CA GLN A 129 19.26 -2.29 17.82
C GLN A 129 20.38 -1.40 17.24
N LYS A 130 20.16 -0.81 16.06
CA LYS A 130 21.13 0.11 15.44
C LYS A 130 21.36 1.35 16.28
N ILE A 131 20.31 1.95 16.85
CA ILE A 131 20.44 3.12 17.73
C ILE A 131 21.15 2.75 19.03
N ARG A 132 20.77 1.64 19.67
CA ARG A 132 21.45 1.13 20.88
C ARG A 132 22.94 0.86 20.63
N ALA A 133 23.28 0.25 19.50
CA ALA A 133 24.67 -0.02 19.13
C ALA A 133 25.49 1.24 18.79
N SER A 134 24.81 2.32 18.38
CA SER A 134 25.45 3.58 18.00
C SER A 134 25.64 4.56 19.18
N GLY A 135 25.18 4.20 20.39
CA GLY A 135 25.41 4.99 21.61
C GLY A 135 24.65 6.32 21.70
N VAL A 136 23.69 6.56 20.80
CA VAL A 136 22.83 7.75 20.83
C VAL A 136 21.63 7.45 21.73
N MET A 137 21.72 7.79 23.01
CA MET A 137 20.60 7.88 23.95
C MET A 137 20.16 9.33 24.09
#